data_AF-A0A4Y3KLJ2-F1
#
_entry.id   AF-A0A4Y3KLJ2-F1
#
_cell.length_a   1.000
_cell.length_b   1.000
_cell.length_c   1.000
_cell.angle_alpha   90.00
_cell.angle_beta   90.00
_cell.angle_gamma   90.00
#
_symmetry.space_group_name_H-M   'P 1'
#
loop_
_entity.id
_entity.type
_entity.pdbx_description
1 polymer ?
#
loop_
_entity_poly.entity_id
_entity_poly.type
_entity_poly.pdbx_seq_one_letter_code
_entity_poly.pdbx_strand_id
1 'polypeptide(L)'
;MSRPFPLGGLLRVRERAEERAAAELAAARREAEAVRLRQQSAREALADSVLPEGADRLAWIAAVASRSSLALLLQEAEHDVHVAEQYVSEQAQHWSSARRDVRAIDRLAQRHDEAERALEAHTEQVVLDEVASRRAAAETVRTPGGGA
;
A
#
# COMPACT_ATOMS: atom_id res chain seq x y z
N MET A 1 -15.49 -16.24 25.60
CA MET A 1 -14.81 -16.83 24.42
C MET A 1 -15.24 -16.01 23.23
N SER A 2 -14.42 -15.03 22.88
CA SER A 2 -14.65 -14.10 21.78
C SER A 2 -14.94 -14.86 20.49
N ARG A 3 -15.99 -14.45 19.79
CA ARG A 3 -16.33 -14.99 18.47
C ARG A 3 -15.29 -14.50 17.44
N PRO A 4 -14.93 -15.31 16.45
CA PRO A 4 -14.01 -14.87 15.40
C PRO A 4 -14.68 -13.86 14.47
N PHE A 5 -13.94 -12.84 14.03
CA PHE A 5 -14.45 -11.84 13.08
C PHE A 5 -14.90 -12.51 11.75
N PRO A 6 -16.18 -12.41 11.36
CA PRO A 6 -16.71 -13.13 10.20
C PRO A 6 -16.01 -12.82 8.87
N LEU A 7 -15.49 -11.60 8.71
CA LEU A 7 -14.79 -11.17 7.49
C LEU A 7 -13.26 -11.30 7.59
N GLY A 8 -12.74 -12.00 8.60
CA GLY A 8 -11.29 -12.14 8.79
C GLY A 8 -10.58 -12.83 7.62
N GLY A 9 -11.26 -13.75 6.92
CA GLY A 9 -10.74 -14.36 5.70
C GLY A 9 -10.60 -13.35 4.55
N LEU A 10 -11.60 -12.48 4.39
CA LEU A 10 -11.60 -11.43 3.36
C LEU A 10 -10.53 -10.39 3.64
N LEU A 11 -10.34 -9.98 4.91
CA LEU A 11 -9.28 -9.06 5.31
C LEU A 11 -7.91 -9.56 4.86
N ARG A 12 -7.58 -10.83 5.16
CA ARG A 12 -6.30 -11.45 4.75
C ARG A 12 -6.09 -11.48 3.23
N VAL A 13 -7.15 -11.69 2.45
CA VAL A 13 -7.06 -11.66 0.99
C VAL A 13 -6.78 -10.23 0.50
N ARG A 14 -7.43 -9.23 1.11
CA ARG A 14 -7.23 -7.82 0.76
C ARG A 14 -5.87 -7.29 1.17
N GLU A 15 -5.35 -7.69 2.33
CA GLU A 15 -3.99 -7.37 2.76
C GLU A 15 -2.96 -7.89 1.75
N ARG A 16 -3.07 -9.15 1.31
CA ARG A 16 -2.21 -9.70 0.26
C ARG A 16 -2.35 -8.96 -1.07
N ALA A 17 -3.56 -8.50 -1.41
CA ALA A 17 -3.77 -7.70 -2.62
C ALA A 17 -3.10 -6.31 -2.50
N GLU A 18 -3.16 -5.66 -1.33
CA GLU A 18 -2.43 -4.41 -1.07
C GLU A 18 -0.91 -4.62 -1.14
N GLU A 19 -0.38 -5.66 -0.51
CA GLU A 19 1.04 -6.01 -0.57
C GLU A 19 1.52 -6.22 -2.00
N ARG A 20 0.74 -6.96 -2.80
CA ARG A 20 1.03 -7.15 -4.23
C ARG A 20 1.02 -5.83 -4.99
N ALA A 21 0.00 -5.00 -4.81
CA ALA A 21 -0.08 -3.70 -5.48
C ALA A 21 1.08 -2.77 -5.07
N ALA A 22 1.52 -2.84 -3.81
CA ALA A 22 2.70 -2.10 -3.34
C ALA A 22 3.99 -2.60 -4.02
N ALA A 23 4.15 -3.91 -4.19
CA ALA A 23 5.29 -4.50 -4.89
C ALA A 23 5.31 -4.11 -6.38
N GLU A 24 4.14 -4.13 -7.04
CA GLU A 24 3.97 -3.70 -8.43
C GLU A 24 4.31 -2.22 -8.61
N LEU A 25 3.83 -1.33 -7.72
CA LEU A 25 4.22 0.08 -7.71
C LEU A 25 5.73 0.28 -7.50
N ALA A 26 6.34 -0.48 -6.59
CA ALA A 26 7.78 -0.40 -6.36
C ALA A 26 8.57 -0.85 -7.59
N ALA A 27 8.11 -1.88 -8.31
CA ALA A 27 8.71 -2.32 -9.56
C ALA A 27 8.58 -1.26 -10.66
N ALA A 28 7.38 -0.67 -10.83
CA ALA A 28 7.14 0.40 -11.80
C ALA A 28 8.06 1.61 -11.57
N ARG A 29 8.28 2.00 -10.30
CA ARG A 29 9.20 3.10 -9.96
C ARG A 29 10.65 2.79 -10.31
N ARG A 30 11.11 1.55 -10.09
CA ARG A 30 12.47 1.14 -10.46
C ARG A 30 12.66 1.17 -11.98
N GLU A 31 11.67 0.71 -12.74
CA GLU A 31 11.74 0.77 -14.21
C GLU A 31 11.74 2.23 -14.69
N ALA A 32 10.87 3.08 -14.16
CA ALA A 32 10.86 4.51 -14.49
C ALA A 32 12.21 5.18 -14.23
N GLU A 33 12.89 4.82 -13.15
CA GLU A 33 14.23 5.33 -12.87
C GLU A 33 15.27 4.83 -13.87
N ALA A 34 15.23 3.55 -14.23
CA ALA A 34 16.10 3.00 -15.27
C ALA A 34 15.90 3.69 -16.64
N VAL A 35 14.64 3.99 -16.98
CA VAL A 35 14.29 4.73 -18.20
C VAL A 35 14.83 6.17 -18.15
N ARG A 36 14.73 6.86 -17.02
CA ARG A 36 15.31 8.21 -16.85
C ARG A 36 16.82 8.22 -17.01
N LEU A 37 17.52 7.21 -16.47
CA LEU A 37 18.96 7.07 -16.67
C LEU A 37 19.31 6.89 -18.17
N ARG A 38 18.52 6.10 -18.91
CA ARG A 38 18.70 5.96 -20.37
C ARG A 38 18.48 7.30 -21.10
N GLN A 39 17.44 8.04 -20.74
CA GLN A 39 17.16 9.37 -21.30
C GLN A 39 18.31 10.35 -21.00
N GLN A 40 18.85 10.33 -19.78
CA GLN A 40 20.01 11.14 -19.41
C GLN A 40 21.23 10.78 -20.27
N SER A 41 21.58 9.49 -20.40
CA SER A 41 22.71 9.08 -21.24
C SER A 41 22.52 9.43 -22.72
N ALA A 42 21.30 9.33 -23.27
CA ALA A 42 21.01 9.75 -24.64
C ALA A 42 21.20 11.27 -24.82
N ARG A 43 20.80 12.06 -23.80
CA ARG A 43 20.96 13.52 -23.78
C ARG A 43 22.44 13.91 -23.72
N GLU A 44 23.22 13.24 -22.87
CA GLU A 44 24.67 13.43 -22.75
C GLU A 44 25.38 13.07 -24.06
N ALA A 45 25.06 11.91 -24.65
CA ALA A 45 25.65 11.50 -25.93
C ALA A 45 25.37 12.50 -27.07
N LEU A 46 24.16 13.06 -27.12
CA LEU A 46 23.83 14.11 -28.08
C LEU A 46 24.57 15.42 -27.80
N ALA A 47 24.69 15.82 -26.54
CA ALA A 47 25.40 17.04 -26.15
C ALA A 47 26.91 16.95 -26.46
N ASP A 48 27.51 15.78 -26.25
CA ASP A 48 28.93 15.51 -26.52
C ASP A 48 29.21 15.26 -28.02
N SER A 49 28.16 15.15 -28.86
CA SER A 49 28.35 14.99 -30.30
C SER A 49 28.82 16.30 -30.95
N VAL A 50 30.08 16.32 -31.38
CA VAL A 50 30.72 17.48 -32.03
C VAL A 50 30.81 17.25 -33.54
N LEU A 51 30.49 18.29 -34.31
CA LEU A 51 30.75 18.28 -35.75
C LEU A 51 32.25 18.53 -36.00
N PRO A 52 32.91 17.71 -36.83
CA PRO A 52 34.34 17.85 -37.05
C PRO A 52 34.65 19.10 -37.87
N GLU A 53 35.61 19.91 -37.39
CA GLU A 53 36.12 21.09 -38.11
C GLU A 53 37.13 20.67 -39.18
N GLY A 54 37.03 21.25 -40.38
CA GLY A 54 37.98 20.97 -41.47
C GLY A 54 37.93 19.56 -42.06
N ALA A 55 36.86 18.81 -41.81
CA ALA A 55 36.70 17.44 -42.30
C ALA A 55 36.28 17.35 -43.77
N ASP A 56 36.66 16.25 -44.44
CA ASP A 56 36.14 15.90 -45.76
C ASP A 56 34.60 15.75 -45.71
N ARG A 57 33.94 16.03 -46.85
CA ARG A 57 32.49 16.00 -47.04
C ARG A 57 31.85 14.72 -46.49
N LEU A 58 32.47 13.56 -46.69
CA LEU A 58 31.94 12.29 -46.20
C LEU A 58 31.92 12.22 -44.67
N ALA A 59 32.98 12.68 -44.01
CA ALA A 59 33.05 12.74 -42.55
C ALA A 59 32.04 13.73 -41.97
N TRP A 60 31.82 14.86 -42.64
CA TRP A 60 30.77 15.81 -42.26
C TRP A 60 29.36 15.20 -42.36
N ILE A 61 29.04 14.54 -43.49
CA ILE A 61 27.74 13.86 -43.69
C ILE A 61 27.53 12.78 -42.63
N ALA A 62 28.56 11.97 -42.34
CA ALA A 62 28.49 10.94 -41.31
C ALA A 62 28.23 11.51 -39.91
N ALA A 63 28.90 12.62 -39.55
CA ALA A 63 28.69 13.30 -38.27
C ALA A 63 27.26 13.86 -38.14
N VAL A 64 26.74 14.48 -39.20
CA VAL A 64 25.36 14.98 -39.23
C VAL A 64 24.34 13.84 -39.13
N ALA A 65 24.56 12.73 -39.84
CA ALA A 65 23.70 11.55 -39.77
C ALA A 65 23.71 10.96 -38.35
N SER A 66 24.90 10.78 -37.75
CA SER A 66 25.06 10.26 -36.38
C SER A 66 24.34 11.15 -35.35
N ARG A 67 24.53 12.47 -35.43
CA ARG A 67 23.84 13.43 -34.55
C ARG A 67 22.33 13.40 -34.74
N SER A 68 21.84 13.20 -35.95
CA SER A 68 20.40 13.06 -36.24
C SER A 68 19.85 11.77 -35.61
N SER A 69 20.59 10.66 -35.68
CA SER A 69 20.23 9.41 -35.01
C SER A 69 20.19 9.57 -33.48
N LEU A 70 21.18 10.27 -32.89
CA LEU A 70 21.18 10.56 -31.45
C LEU A 70 19.98 11.43 -31.03
N ALA A 71 19.57 12.40 -31.86
CA ALA A 71 18.38 13.20 -31.60
C ALA A 71 17.09 12.35 -31.60
N LEU A 72 16.97 11.38 -32.51
CA LEU A 72 15.85 10.44 -32.54
C LEU A 72 15.83 9.52 -31.31
N LEU A 73 16.99 8.99 -30.91
CA LEU A 73 17.12 8.17 -29.70
C LEU A 73 16.75 8.94 -28.43
N LEU A 74 17.12 10.23 -28.34
CA LEU A 74 16.70 11.08 -27.23
C LEU A 74 15.18 11.27 -27.22
N GLN A 75 14.57 11.50 -28.39
CA GLN A 75 13.12 11.67 -28.51
C GLN A 75 12.35 10.39 -28.16
N GLU A 76 12.90 9.21 -28.49
CA GLU A 76 12.37 7.92 -28.06
C GLU A 76 12.49 7.74 -26.54
N ALA A 77 13.67 8.03 -25.97
CA ALA A 77 13.87 7.94 -24.52
C ALA A 77 12.98 8.93 -23.73
N GLU A 78 12.72 10.11 -24.27
CA GLU A 78 11.76 11.07 -23.70
C GLU A 78 10.32 10.54 -23.71
N HIS A 79 9.92 9.87 -24.79
CA HIS A 79 8.63 9.19 -24.86
C HIS A 79 8.54 8.04 -23.86
N ASP A 80 9.58 7.23 -23.74
CA ASP A 80 9.62 6.13 -22.78
C ASP A 80 9.50 6.62 -21.33
N VAL A 81 10.16 7.73 -20.98
CA VAL A 81 10.00 8.35 -19.65
C VAL A 81 8.54 8.70 -19.41
N HIS A 82 7.87 9.32 -20.38
CA HIS A 82 6.46 9.69 -20.25
C HIS A 82 5.57 8.47 -20.02
N VAL A 83 5.75 7.40 -20.80
CA VAL A 83 4.99 6.15 -20.66
C VAL A 83 5.26 5.49 -19.29
N ALA A 84 6.51 5.47 -18.84
CA ALA A 84 6.88 4.89 -17.55
C ALA A 84 6.27 5.69 -16.38
N GLU A 85 6.21 7.02 -16.47
CA GLU A 85 5.58 7.87 -15.47
C GLU A 85 4.05 7.71 -15.43
N GLN A 86 3.41 7.57 -16.59
CA GLN A 86 1.99 7.23 -16.67
C GLN A 86 1.72 5.88 -15.99
N TYR A 87 2.53 4.86 -16.28
CA TYR A 87 2.39 3.55 -15.66
C TYR A 87 2.58 3.58 -14.14
N VAL A 88 3.57 4.35 -13.64
CA VAL A 88 3.74 4.57 -12.19
C VAL A 88 2.50 5.22 -11.57
N SER A 89 1.90 6.20 -12.25
CA SER A 89 0.67 6.86 -11.80
C SER A 89 -0.49 5.87 -11.69
N GLU A 90 -0.68 5.01 -12.69
CA GLU A 90 -1.70 3.95 -12.67
C GLU A 90 -1.48 2.97 -11.51
N GLN A 91 -0.25 2.48 -11.31
CA GLN A 91 0.05 1.57 -10.19
C GLN A 91 -0.14 2.26 -8.84
N ALA A 92 0.13 3.57 -8.73
CA ALA A 92 -0.11 4.32 -7.51
C ALA A 92 -1.61 4.42 -7.20
N GLN A 93 -2.46 4.60 -8.23
CA GLN A 93 -3.91 4.58 -8.08
C GLN A 93 -4.42 3.20 -7.67
N HIS A 94 -3.90 2.13 -8.27
CA HIS A 94 -4.24 0.75 -7.90
C HIS A 94 -3.89 0.44 -6.44
N TRP A 95 -2.67 0.76 -6.00
CA TRP A 95 -2.26 0.58 -4.61
C TRP A 95 -3.11 1.42 -3.64
N SER A 96 -3.40 2.68 -3.99
CA SER A 96 -4.29 3.54 -3.19
C SER A 96 -5.69 2.94 -3.05
N SER A 97 -6.23 2.33 -4.12
CA SER A 97 -7.52 1.63 -4.06
C SER A 97 -7.48 0.39 -3.18
N ALA A 98 -6.45 -0.46 -3.34
CA ALA A 98 -6.28 -1.66 -2.52
C ALA A 98 -6.17 -1.30 -1.03
N ARG A 99 -5.40 -0.26 -0.70
CA ARG A 99 -5.25 0.26 0.66
C ARG A 99 -6.55 0.81 1.25
N ARG A 100 -7.38 1.46 0.44
CA ARG A 100 -8.71 1.92 0.87
C ARG A 100 -9.62 0.75 1.20
N ASP A 101 -9.61 -0.31 0.40
CA ASP A 101 -10.40 -1.52 0.62
C ASP A 101 -9.98 -2.24 1.92
N VAL A 102 -8.67 -2.39 2.16
CA VAL A 102 -8.14 -2.97 3.42
C VAL A 102 -8.59 -2.16 4.62
N ARG A 103 -8.40 -0.82 4.59
CA ARG A 103 -8.80 0.08 5.68
C ARG A 103 -10.30 0.06 5.98
N ALA A 104 -11.14 -0.22 4.98
CA ALA A 104 -12.58 -0.33 5.20
C ALA A 104 -12.90 -1.56 6.08
N ILE A 105 -12.29 -2.70 5.79
CA ILE A 105 -12.53 -3.96 6.51
C ILE A 105 -11.82 -3.97 7.87
N ASP A 106 -10.59 -3.45 7.94
CA ASP A 106 -9.83 -3.33 9.19
C ASP A 106 -10.60 -2.53 10.26
N ARG A 107 -11.24 -1.41 9.87
CA ARG A 107 -12.12 -0.66 10.78
C ARG A 107 -13.33 -1.45 11.26
N LEU A 108 -13.87 -2.36 10.45
CA LEU A 108 -14.96 -3.25 10.87
C LEU A 108 -14.45 -4.30 11.85
N ALA A 109 -13.25 -4.84 11.63
CA ALA A 109 -12.60 -5.77 12.55
C ALA A 109 -12.38 -5.12 13.93
N GLN A 110 -11.84 -3.90 13.96
CA GLN A 110 -11.62 -3.14 15.20
C GLN A 110 -12.92 -2.94 15.99
N ARG A 111 -14.01 -2.52 15.32
CA ARG A 111 -15.33 -2.35 15.95
C ARG A 111 -15.92 -3.65 16.46
N HIS A 112 -15.71 -4.75 15.73
CA HIS A 112 -16.13 -6.07 16.17
C HIS A 112 -15.40 -6.48 17.45
N ASP A 113 -14.09 -6.29 17.50
CA ASP A 113 -13.28 -6.63 18.68
C ASP A 113 -13.62 -5.74 19.89
N GLU A 114 -14.02 -4.49 19.68
CA GLU A 114 -14.58 -3.63 20.72
C GLU A 114 -15.93 -4.15 21.23
N ALA A 115 -16.82 -4.55 20.32
CA ALA A 115 -18.15 -5.07 20.68
C ALA A 115 -18.07 -6.41 21.44
N GLU A 116 -17.20 -7.33 21.01
CA GLU A 116 -16.98 -8.60 21.71
C GLU A 116 -16.40 -8.37 23.10
N ARG A 117 -15.42 -7.47 23.27
CA ARG A 117 -14.90 -7.11 24.59
C ARG A 117 -15.97 -6.53 25.52
N ALA A 118 -16.85 -5.67 25.00
CA ALA A 118 -17.97 -5.12 25.77
C ALA A 118 -18.97 -6.21 26.19
N LEU A 119 -19.25 -7.17 25.31
CA LEU A 119 -20.13 -8.31 25.60
C LEU A 119 -19.53 -9.23 26.66
N GLU A 120 -18.23 -9.52 26.57
CA GLU A 120 -17.52 -10.33 27.57
C GLU A 120 -17.55 -9.64 28.95
N ALA A 121 -17.22 -8.35 29.02
CA ALA A 121 -17.28 -7.58 30.26
C ALA A 121 -18.70 -7.53 30.86
N HIS A 122 -19.73 -7.36 30.03
CA HIS A 122 -21.12 -7.38 30.50
C HIS A 122 -21.50 -8.76 31.05
N THR A 123 -21.11 -9.83 30.36
CA THR A 123 -21.40 -11.20 30.79
C THR A 123 -20.71 -11.53 32.10
N GLU A 124 -19.46 -11.11 32.27
CA GLU A 124 -18.72 -11.23 33.53
C GLU A 124 -19.41 -10.46 34.67
N GLN A 125 -19.86 -9.23 34.42
CA GLN A 125 -20.56 -8.43 35.42
C GLN A 125 -21.86 -9.10 35.89
N VAL A 126 -22.67 -9.62 34.97
CA VAL A 126 -23.91 -10.34 35.32
C VAL A 126 -23.62 -11.52 36.24
N VAL A 127 -22.58 -12.30 35.95
CA VAL A 127 -22.18 -13.43 36.80
C VAL A 127 -21.73 -12.96 38.20
N LEU A 128 -20.99 -11.86 38.30
CA LEU A 128 -20.57 -11.29 39.59
C LEU A 128 -21.77 -10.81 40.41
N ASP A 129 -22.71 -10.12 39.78
CA ASP A 129 -23.91 -9.60 40.43
C ASP A 129 -24.80 -10.74 40.94
N GLU A 130 -24.93 -11.82 40.17
CA GLU A 130 -25.62 -13.04 40.61
C GLU A 130 -24.94 -13.70 41.82
N VAL A 131 -23.61 -13.83 41.81
CA VAL A 131 -22.86 -14.40 42.94
C VAL A 131 -23.02 -13.54 44.18
N ALA A 132 -22.94 -12.21 44.04
CA ALA A 132 -23.14 -11.27 45.13
C ALA A 132 -24.57 -11.38 45.70
N SER A 133 -25.59 -11.44 44.83
CA SER A 133 -26.99 -11.60 45.23
C SER A 133 -27.23 -12.92 45.97
N ARG A 134 -26.66 -14.03 45.50
CA ARG A 134 -26.73 -15.35 46.17
C ARG A 134 -26.07 -15.33 47.55
N ARG A 135 -24.92 -14.67 47.70
CA ARG A 135 -24.23 -14.53 48.99
C ARG A 135 -25.05 -13.70 49.98
N ALA A 136 -25.59 -12.56 49.55
CA ALA A 136 -26.44 -11.71 50.38
C ALA A 136 -27.72 -12.44 50.85
N ALA A 137 -28.36 -13.22 49.96
CA ALA A 137 -29.50 -14.06 50.31
C ALA A 137 -29.15 -15.15 51.34
N ALA A 138 -27.97 -15.77 51.23
CA ALA A 138 -27.52 -16.76 52.20
C ALA A 138 -27.21 -16.15 53.58
N GLU A 139 -26.67 -14.93 53.63
CA GLU A 139 -26.33 -14.22 54.87
C GLU A 139 -27.57 -13.73 55.64
N THR A 140 -28.57 -13.24 54.90
CA THR A 140 -29.89 -12.88 55.47
C THR A 140 -30.62 -14.11 56.03
N VAL A 141 -30.58 -15.26 55.34
CA VAL A 141 -31.17 -16.51 55.85
C VAL A 141 -30.40 -17.07 57.05
N ARG A 142 -29.08 -16.85 57.15
CA ARG A 142 -28.26 -17.26 58.30
C ARG A 142 -28.47 -16.37 59.53
N THR A 143 -29.17 -15.25 59.39
CA THR A 143 -29.55 -14.34 60.48
C THR A 143 -31.06 -14.38 60.78
N PRO A 144 -31.68 -15.52 61.18
CA PRO A 144 -33.01 -15.50 61.76
C PRO A 144 -32.87 -15.35 63.28
N GLY A 145 -33.01 -14.12 63.78
CA GLY A 145 -33.23 -13.88 65.20
C GLY A 145 -31.99 -13.52 66.03
N GLY A 146 -31.77 -12.22 66.15
CA GLY A 146 -31.13 -11.59 67.30
C GLY A 146 -31.34 -10.10 67.14
N GLY A 147 -32.13 -9.38 67.94
CA GLY A 147 -32.93 -9.65 69.12
C GLY A 147 -33.69 -8.35 69.37
N ALA A 148 -34.79 -8.45 70.12
CA ALA A 148 -35.56 -7.31 70.61
C ALA A 148 -34.73 -6.31 71.42
#